data_AF-A0A972HSW2-F1
#
_entry.id   AF-A0A972HSW2-F1
#
_cell.length_a   1.000
_cell.length_b   1.000
_cell.length_c   1.000
_cell.angle_alpha   90.00
_cell.angle_beta   90.00
_cell.angle_gamma   90.00
#
_symmetry.space_group_name_H-M   'P 1'
#
loop_
_entity.id
_entity.type
_entity.pdbx_description
1 polymer ?
#
loop_
_entity_poly.entity_id
_entity_poly.type
_entity_poly.pdbx_seq_one_letter_code
_entity_poly.pdbx_strand_id
1 'polypeptide(L)'
;MAIAKVRVLYFSSKGKMAALAEALAAKYQVKSDVIPPAYPCENERIVFILMSIGKKTPDNLRRFAMELNKSRADNVAFLIDGTRSDATDVINAVAEAGANVCDEKLYLNLGFSPSFLKIASDDLKKQVFDWADRIIASLE
;
A
#
# COMPACT_ATOMS: atom_id res chain seq x y z
N MET A 1 14.05 0.53 18.73
CA MET A 1 13.71 0.73 17.31
C MET A 1 12.62 1.78 17.27
N ALA A 2 12.92 2.99 16.79
CA ALA A 2 11.92 4.06 16.78
C ALA A 2 10.79 3.65 15.84
N ILE A 3 9.53 3.84 16.27
CA ILE A 3 8.37 3.66 15.40
C ILE A 3 8.56 4.65 14.24
N ALA A 4 8.99 4.15 13.09
CA ALA A 4 9.00 4.93 11.87
C ALA A 4 7.58 5.46 11.65
N LYS A 5 7.42 6.68 11.15
CA LYS A 5 6.12 7.22 10.77
C LYS A 5 5.58 6.41 9.57
N VAL A 6 5.03 5.24 9.86
CA VAL A 6 4.49 4.27 8.90
C VAL A 6 3.00 4.55 8.72
N ARG A 7 2.55 4.60 7.49
CA ARG A 7 1.12 4.56 7.14
C ARG A 7 0.83 3.32 6.31
N VAL A 8 -0.30 2.68 6.59
CA VAL A 8 -0.79 1.56 5.77
C VAL A 8 -2.13 1.96 5.19
N LEU A 9 -2.21 2.02 3.87
CA LEU A 9 -3.39 2.40 3.12
C LEU A 9 -3.75 1.29 2.13
N TYR A 10 -5.04 1.12 1.86
CA TYR A 10 -5.47 0.16 0.84
C TYR A 10 -6.57 0.68 -0.08
N PHE A 11 -6.55 0.21 -1.32
CA PHE A 11 -7.55 0.47 -2.35
C PHE A 11 -8.02 -0.84 -2.95
N SER A 12 -9.10 -1.42 -2.42
CA SER A 12 -9.65 -2.67 -2.94
C SER A 12 -11.06 -2.93 -2.44
N SER A 13 -11.86 -3.61 -3.25
CA SER A 13 -13.15 -4.20 -2.84
C SER A 13 -13.01 -5.62 -2.27
N LYS A 14 -11.80 -6.21 -2.29
CA LYS A 14 -11.56 -7.58 -1.84
C LYS A 14 -11.34 -7.65 -0.33
N GLY A 15 -12.11 -8.50 0.35
CA GLY A 15 -11.97 -8.69 1.80
C GLY A 15 -10.57 -9.17 2.21
N LYS A 16 -9.93 -10.00 1.38
CA LYS A 16 -8.52 -10.42 1.57
C LYS A 16 -7.56 -9.24 1.63
N MET A 17 -7.72 -8.22 0.78
CA MET A 17 -6.84 -7.06 0.78
C MET A 17 -6.99 -6.26 2.06
N ALA A 18 -8.24 -6.04 2.50
CA ALA A 18 -8.50 -5.39 3.79
C ALA A 18 -7.87 -6.17 4.95
N ALA A 19 -7.98 -7.51 4.96
CA ALA A 19 -7.36 -8.35 5.98
C ALA A 19 -5.82 -8.26 5.98
N LEU A 20 -5.19 -8.17 4.80
CA LEU A 20 -3.73 -7.98 4.69
C LEU A 20 -3.32 -6.58 5.18
N ALA A 21 -4.08 -5.54 4.84
CA ALA A 21 -3.82 -4.18 5.31
C ALA A 21 -3.96 -4.07 6.83
N GLU A 22 -5.03 -4.62 7.40
CA GLU A 22 -5.27 -4.66 8.84
C GLU A 22 -4.16 -5.42 9.57
N ALA A 23 -3.71 -6.57 9.02
CA ALA A 23 -2.62 -7.36 9.59
C ALA A 23 -1.27 -6.62 9.54
N LEU A 24 -0.96 -5.97 8.42
CA LEU A 24 0.28 -5.19 8.26
C LEU A 24 0.29 -3.96 9.18
N ALA A 25 -0.84 -3.27 9.29
CA ALA A 25 -0.99 -2.14 10.20
C ALA A 25 -0.81 -2.58 11.66
N ALA A 26 -1.40 -3.71 12.05
CA ALA A 26 -1.24 -4.27 13.39
C ALA A 26 0.21 -4.61 13.73
N LYS A 27 1.00 -5.15 12.78
CA LYS A 27 2.44 -5.41 12.95
C LYS A 27 3.22 -4.15 13.33
N TYR A 28 2.87 -3.01 12.74
CA TYR A 28 3.50 -1.71 13.04
C TYR A 28 2.77 -0.88 14.10
N GLN A 29 1.77 -1.46 14.79
CA GLN A 29 0.97 -0.77 15.80
C GLN A 29 0.27 0.51 15.28
N VAL A 30 -0.12 0.53 14.00
CA VAL A 30 -0.88 1.61 13.36
C VAL A 30 -2.24 1.12 12.90
N LYS A 31 -3.09 2.02 12.40
CA LYS A 31 -4.37 1.68 11.76
C LYS A 31 -4.21 1.67 10.24
N SER A 32 -4.82 0.70 9.58
CA SER A 32 -5.01 0.74 8.14
C SER A 32 -6.19 1.64 7.77
N ASP A 33 -6.10 2.34 6.65
CA ASP A 33 -7.19 3.19 6.13
C ASP A 33 -7.46 2.90 4.64
N VAL A 34 -8.69 3.16 4.19
CA VAL A 34 -9.06 3.04 2.78
C VAL A 34 -8.57 4.29 2.04
N ILE A 35 -8.15 4.15 0.79
CA ILE A 35 -7.87 5.30 -0.09
C ILE A 35 -9.18 5.78 -0.75
N PRO A 36 -9.53 7.08 -0.68
CA PRO A 36 -8.79 8.17 -0.01
C PRO A 36 -8.93 8.12 1.52
N PRO A 37 -7.84 8.41 2.27
CA PRO A 37 -7.84 8.30 3.72
C PRO A 37 -8.69 9.39 4.39
N ALA A 38 -9.14 9.13 5.62
CA ALA A 38 -9.90 10.10 6.41
C ALA A 38 -9.07 11.34 6.79
N TYR A 39 -7.75 11.16 6.92
CA TYR A 39 -6.79 12.22 7.18
C TYR A 39 -5.65 12.13 6.17
N PRO A 40 -5.20 13.28 5.63
CA PRO A 40 -4.09 13.29 4.68
C PRO A 40 -2.81 12.76 5.32
N CYS A 41 -1.90 12.29 4.47
CA CYS A 41 -0.53 11.99 4.88
C CYS A 41 0.17 13.27 5.36
N GLU A 42 0.96 13.20 6.42
CA GLU A 42 1.75 14.31 6.95
C GLU A 42 3.14 13.84 7.42
N ASN A 43 4.14 14.07 6.57
CA ASN A 43 5.54 13.82 6.85
C ASN A 43 5.79 12.36 7.31
N GLU A 44 5.16 11.40 6.62
CA GLU A 44 5.42 9.97 6.81
C GLU A 44 6.78 9.57 6.24
N ARG A 45 7.51 8.75 6.99
CA ARG A 45 8.75 8.14 6.48
C ARG A 45 8.45 7.12 5.39
N ILE A 46 7.32 6.41 5.53
CA ILE A 46 6.87 5.43 4.54
C ILE A 46 5.35 5.29 4.54
N VAL A 47 4.77 5.23 3.35
CA VAL A 47 3.38 4.85 3.10
C VAL A 47 3.36 3.52 2.33
N PHE A 48 2.77 2.48 2.92
CA PHE A 48 2.43 1.25 2.23
C PHE A 48 1.08 1.40 1.54
N ILE A 49 1.04 1.21 0.23
CA ILE A 49 -0.18 1.21 -0.58
C ILE A 49 -0.47 -0.22 -1.06
N LEU A 50 -1.56 -0.77 -0.55
CA LEU A 50 -2.07 -2.10 -0.93
C LEU A 50 -3.24 -1.92 -1.89
N MET A 51 -3.09 -2.26 -3.16
CA MET A 51 -4.12 -1.98 -4.17
C MET A 51 -4.50 -3.18 -5.02
N SER A 52 -5.81 -3.36 -5.24
CA SER A 52 -6.32 -4.22 -6.30
C SER A 52 -6.63 -3.34 -7.50
N ILE A 53 -5.94 -3.56 -8.62
CA ILE A 53 -6.05 -2.72 -9.81
C ILE A 53 -6.23 -3.58 -11.05
N GLY A 54 -7.02 -3.08 -12.00
CA GLY A 54 -7.17 -3.66 -13.32
C GLY A 54 -6.80 -2.65 -14.40
N LYS A 55 -7.22 -2.90 -15.65
CA LYS A 55 -6.79 -2.14 -16.83
C LYS A 55 -6.98 -0.62 -16.79
N LYS A 56 -7.88 -0.12 -15.94
CA LYS A 56 -8.15 1.32 -15.79
C LYS A 56 -7.93 1.73 -14.35
N THR A 57 -6.99 2.66 -14.15
CA THR A 57 -6.75 3.31 -12.88
C THR A 57 -7.96 4.15 -12.46
N PRO A 58 -8.55 3.91 -11.27
CA PRO A 58 -9.63 4.73 -10.76
C PRO A 58 -9.16 6.17 -10.45
N ASP A 59 -10.00 7.15 -10.76
CA ASP A 59 -9.63 8.57 -10.64
C ASP A 59 -9.29 8.99 -9.20
N ASN A 60 -9.96 8.42 -8.20
CA ASN A 60 -9.68 8.71 -6.79
C ASN A 60 -8.30 8.19 -6.36
N LEU A 61 -7.93 6.98 -6.80
CA LEU A 61 -6.59 6.44 -6.57
C LEU A 61 -5.52 7.27 -7.26
N ARG A 62 -5.75 7.68 -8.52
CA ARG A 62 -4.83 8.56 -9.26
C ARG A 62 -4.67 9.92 -8.56
N ARG A 63 -5.77 10.56 -8.14
CA ARG A 63 -5.74 11.85 -7.43
C ARG A 63 -4.94 11.77 -6.14
N PHE A 64 -5.19 10.73 -5.33
CA PHE A 64 -4.42 10.51 -4.12
C PHE A 64 -2.92 10.29 -4.41
N ALA A 65 -2.58 9.50 -5.43
CA ALA A 65 -1.19 9.27 -5.82
C ALA A 65 -0.45 10.58 -6.17
N MET A 66 -1.10 11.50 -6.88
CA MET A 66 -0.54 12.82 -7.23
C MET A 66 -0.34 13.75 -6.02
N GLU A 67 -0.93 13.44 -4.87
CA GLU A 67 -0.76 14.24 -3.64
C GLU A 67 0.48 13.81 -2.85
N LEU A 68 1.04 12.62 -3.09
CA LEU A 68 2.16 12.04 -2.35
C LEU A 68 3.51 12.67 -2.73
N ASN A 69 3.68 13.93 -2.37
CA ASN A 69 4.94 14.66 -2.48
C ASN A 69 5.78 14.54 -1.18
N LYS A 70 6.98 15.14 -1.16
CA LYS A 70 7.93 15.08 -0.03
C LYS A 70 7.42 15.66 1.30
N SER A 71 6.40 16.53 1.30
CA SER A 71 5.80 17.00 2.56
C SER A 71 4.77 16.03 3.11
N ARG A 72 4.27 15.14 2.26
CA ARG A 72 3.33 14.06 2.60
C ARG A 72 4.09 12.80 2.96
N ALA A 73 4.91 12.25 2.08
CA ALA A 73 5.64 11.01 2.32
C ALA A 73 7.04 11.05 1.73
N ASP A 74 8.03 10.56 2.48
CA ASP A 74 9.38 10.37 1.99
C ASP A 74 9.43 9.18 1.02
N ASN A 75 8.82 8.05 1.41
CA ASN A 75 8.85 6.79 0.66
C ASN A 75 7.45 6.20 0.48
N VAL A 76 7.23 5.50 -0.64
CA VAL A 76 5.99 4.78 -0.94
C VAL A 76 6.32 3.38 -1.45
N ALA A 77 5.74 2.37 -0.81
CA ALA A 77 5.91 0.97 -1.17
C ALA A 77 4.58 0.36 -1.62
N PHE A 78 4.62 -0.45 -2.68
CA PHE A 78 3.41 -0.99 -3.31
C PHE A 78 3.29 -2.51 -3.15
N LEU A 79 2.11 -2.93 -2.70
CA LEU A 79 1.60 -4.28 -2.85
C LEU A 79 0.43 -4.24 -3.82
N ILE A 80 0.49 -5.08 -4.85
CA ILE A 80 -0.36 -5.01 -6.03
C ILE A 80 -1.05 -6.36 -6.25
N ASP A 81 -2.37 -6.34 -6.25
CA ASP A 81 -3.21 -7.42 -6.76
C ASP A 81 -3.71 -7.04 -8.15
N GLY A 82 -2.94 -7.41 -9.17
CA GLY A 82 -3.08 -6.96 -10.55
C GLY A 82 -1.79 -7.16 -11.34
N THR A 83 -1.73 -6.69 -12.58
CA THR A 83 -0.51 -6.79 -13.40
C THR A 83 0.40 -5.58 -13.21
N ARG A 84 1.66 -5.71 -13.64
CA ARG A 84 2.61 -4.59 -13.67
C ARG A 84 2.13 -3.44 -14.55
N SER A 85 1.53 -3.73 -15.70
CA SER A 85 0.97 -2.71 -16.59
C SER A 85 -0.18 -1.96 -15.93
N ASP A 86 -1.05 -2.66 -15.19
CA ASP A 86 -2.21 -2.03 -14.52
C ASP A 86 -1.78 -1.06 -13.41
N ALA A 87 -0.64 -1.31 -12.75
CA ALA A 87 -0.14 -0.49 -11.66
C ALA A 87 0.74 0.70 -12.09
N THR A 88 1.18 0.72 -13.36
CA THR A 88 2.21 1.66 -13.83
C THR A 88 1.77 3.11 -13.68
N ASP A 89 0.51 3.43 -14.02
CA ASP A 89 -0.01 4.79 -13.93
C ASP A 89 0.03 5.34 -12.49
N VAL A 90 -0.35 4.52 -11.50
CA VAL A 90 -0.37 4.93 -10.09
C VAL A 90 1.05 5.12 -9.57
N ILE A 91 1.95 4.21 -9.92
CA ILE A 91 3.36 4.28 -9.52
C ILE A 91 4.02 5.54 -10.09
N ASN A 92 3.80 5.83 -11.38
CA ASN A 92 4.33 7.03 -12.02
C ASN A 92 3.76 8.30 -11.40
N ALA A 93 2.46 8.33 -11.11
CA ALA A 93 1.82 9.47 -10.46
C ALA A 93 2.44 9.79 -9.08
N VAL A 94 2.80 8.78 -8.28
CA VAL A 94 3.52 8.98 -7.01
C VAL A 94 4.94 9.51 -7.23
N ALA A 95 5.67 8.94 -8.18
CA ALA A 95 7.03 9.40 -8.49
C ALA A 95 7.04 10.85 -9.01
N GLU A 96 6.09 11.20 -9.88
CA GLU A 96 5.89 12.56 -10.40
C GLU A 96 5.47 13.56 -9.31
N ALA A 97 4.69 13.11 -8.31
CA ALA A 97 4.35 13.93 -7.14
C ALA A 97 5.58 14.24 -6.25
N GLY A 98 6.59 13.37 -6.26
CA GLY A 98 7.90 13.63 -5.67
C GLY A 98 8.27 12.78 -4.46
N ALA A 99 7.43 11.83 -4.05
CA ALA A 99 7.84 10.80 -3.09
C ALA A 99 8.76 9.76 -3.74
N ASN A 100 9.63 9.14 -2.94
CA ASN A 100 10.48 8.06 -3.42
C ASN A 100 9.67 6.75 -3.52
N VAL A 101 9.55 6.17 -4.72
CA VAL A 101 8.91 4.86 -4.88
C VAL A 101 9.93 3.76 -4.61
N CYS A 102 9.70 2.93 -3.60
CA CYS A 102 10.59 1.82 -3.26
C CYS A 102 10.74 0.84 -4.44
N ASP A 103 11.96 0.36 -4.70
CA ASP A 103 12.27 -0.51 -5.84
C ASP A 103 11.55 -1.85 -5.82
N GLU A 104 11.50 -2.50 -4.65
CA GLU A 104 10.80 -3.77 -4.45
C GLU A 104 9.28 -3.55 -4.35
N LYS A 105 8.53 -4.21 -5.23
CA LYS A 105 7.05 -4.24 -5.21
C LYS A 105 6.60 -5.67 -4.96
N LEU A 106 5.55 -5.87 -4.16
CA LEU A 106 4.97 -7.18 -3.96
C LEU A 106 3.77 -7.38 -4.88
N TYR A 107 3.82 -8.35 -5.78
CA TYR A 107 2.69 -8.73 -6.62
C TYR A 107 2.02 -9.99 -6.06
N LEU A 108 0.71 -9.94 -5.86
CA LEU A 108 -0.11 -11.06 -5.41
C LEU A 108 -1.26 -11.30 -6.40
N ASN A 109 -1.80 -12.51 -6.39
CA ASN A 109 -3.10 -12.80 -7.01
C ASN A 109 -4.05 -13.23 -5.90
N LEU A 110 -4.95 -12.32 -5.49
CA LEU A 110 -5.88 -12.61 -4.40
C LEU A 110 -7.12 -13.38 -4.86
N GLY A 111 -7.27 -13.59 -6.17
CA GLY A 111 -8.43 -14.22 -6.79
C GLY A 111 -9.73 -13.45 -6.48
N PHE A 112 -10.86 -14.17 -6.54
CA PHE A 112 -12.12 -13.65 -6.03
C PHE A 112 -12.11 -13.67 -4.48
N SER A 113 -12.55 -12.57 -3.89
CA SER A 113 -12.67 -12.44 -2.44
C SER A 113 -13.78 -11.44 -2.13
N PRO A 114 -14.91 -11.89 -1.55
CA PRO A 114 -16.00 -11.00 -1.16
C PRO A 114 -15.56 -9.97 -0.13
N SER A 115 -16.09 -8.75 -0.20
CA SER A 115 -15.74 -7.65 0.70
C SER A 115 -16.09 -7.93 2.18
N PHE A 116 -17.16 -8.69 2.43
CA PHE A 116 -17.59 -9.07 3.77
C PHE A 116 -16.73 -10.16 4.42
N LEU A 117 -15.91 -10.87 3.63
CA LEU A 117 -15.05 -11.95 4.12
C LEU A 117 -13.59 -11.48 4.23
N LYS A 118 -13.30 -10.80 5.34
CA LYS A 118 -11.96 -10.27 5.66
C LYS A 118 -11.05 -11.34 6.28
N ILE A 119 -10.69 -12.33 5.48
CA ILE A 119 -9.81 -13.42 5.91
C ILE A 119 -8.67 -13.59 4.91
N ALA A 120 -7.44 -13.57 5.40
CA ALA A 120 -6.23 -13.93 4.66
C ALA A 120 -5.52 -15.08 5.39
N SER A 121 -4.91 -16.00 4.63
CA SER A 121 -4.11 -17.10 5.20
C SER A 121 -2.86 -16.56 5.88
N ASP A 122 -2.33 -17.32 6.83
CA ASP A 122 -1.12 -16.94 7.55
C ASP A 122 0.11 -16.94 6.63
N ASP A 123 0.15 -17.79 5.61
CA ASP A 123 1.20 -17.76 4.58
C ASP A 123 1.21 -16.44 3.79
N LEU A 124 0.03 -15.94 3.40
CA LEU A 124 -0.07 -14.64 2.72
C LEU A 124 0.33 -13.50 3.66
N LYS A 125 -0.10 -13.52 4.92
CA LYS A 125 0.33 -12.51 5.90
C LYS A 125 1.85 -12.54 6.09
N LYS A 126 2.44 -13.73 6.24
CA LYS A 126 3.88 -13.90 6.38
C LYS A 126 4.63 -13.35 5.17
N GLN A 127 4.17 -13.64 3.96
CA GLN A 127 4.75 -13.10 2.73
C GLN A 127 4.72 -11.56 2.72
N VAL A 128 3.61 -10.95 3.13
CA VAL A 128 3.48 -9.49 3.25
C VAL A 128 4.39 -8.92 4.32
N PHE A 129 4.53 -9.60 5.46
CA PHE A 129 5.41 -9.15 6.55
C PHE A 129 6.88 -9.23 6.17
N ASP A 130 7.32 -10.34 5.58
CA ASP A 130 8.69 -10.51 5.13
C ASP A 130 9.06 -9.45 4.08
N TRP A 131 8.14 -9.13 3.16
CA TRP A 131 8.31 -8.04 2.20
C TRP A 131 8.42 -6.68 2.90
N ALA A 132 7.49 -6.36 3.79
CA ALA A 132 7.50 -5.07 4.48
C ALA A 132 8.76 -4.88 5.34
N ASP A 133 9.25 -5.94 5.98
CA ASP A 133 10.49 -5.91 6.76
C ASP A 133 11.70 -5.59 5.88
N ARG A 134 11.79 -6.16 4.66
CA ARG A 134 12.84 -5.82 3.69
C ARG A 134 12.76 -4.37 3.23
N ILE A 135 11.56 -3.88 2.96
CA ILE A 135 11.35 -2.47 2.62
C ILE A 135 11.86 -1.58 3.75
N ILE A 136 11.43 -1.80 4.99
CA ILE A 136 11.87 -0.99 6.13
C ILE A 136 13.38 -1.05 6.31
N ALA A 137 13.99 -2.23 6.22
CA ALA A 137 15.44 -2.39 6.33
C ALA A 137 16.20 -1.64 5.21
N SER A 138 15.61 -1.48 4.03
CA SER A 138 16.21 -0.70 2.93
C SER A 138 16.16 0.82 3.13
N LEU A 139 15.38 1.30 4.11
CA LEU A 139 15.23 2.73 4.41
C LEU A 139 16.10 3.18 5.60
N GLU A 140 16.75 2.25 6.30
CA GLU A 140 17.70 2.51 7.39
C GLU A 140 19.07 2.93 6.85
#